data_AF-A0A418WUA5-F1
#
_entry.id   AF-A0A418WUA5-F1
#
_cell.length_a   1.000
_cell.length_b   1.000
_cell.length_c   1.000
_cell.angle_alpha   90.00
_cell.angle_beta   90.00
_cell.angle_gamma   90.00
#
_symmetry.space_group_name_H-M   'P 1'
#
loop_
_entity.id
_entity.type
_entity.pdbx_description
1 polymer ?
#
loop_
_entity_poly.entity_id
_entity_poly.type
_entity_poly.pdbx_seq_one_letter_code
_entity_poly.pdbx_strand_id
1 'polypeptide(L)'
;MKPFPTHLQEPFEAFWQVFPRRPQDRPGKARAAFAKAVAAGVDPHFLARAAARYAAECKRLKSEPLFLPLVSTWLNDAGHESYPDPVERHLTIDKSASQDPLYDRLMAAGIEEASARAWFGHSQFAVEKRDGVPTLIVRAANKFVADTIRERWDAEVRQAWQVKRVIYDWPGGGKS
;
A
#
# COMPACT_ATOMS: atom_id res chain seq x y z
N MET A 1 35.61 -18.26 -1.59
CA MET A 1 34.34 -17.49 -1.57
C MET A 1 33.40 -18.12 -2.59
N LYS A 2 32.16 -18.47 -2.21
CA LYS A 2 31.16 -18.87 -3.20
C LYS A 2 30.86 -17.64 -4.08
N PRO A 3 30.79 -17.80 -5.42
CA PRO A 3 30.44 -16.69 -6.30
C PRO A 3 29.04 -16.17 -5.96
N PHE A 4 28.83 -14.87 -6.10
CA PHE A 4 27.50 -14.28 -5.91
C PHE A 4 26.57 -14.77 -7.02
N PRO A 5 25.37 -15.31 -6.71
CA PRO A 5 24.51 -15.90 -7.71
C PRO A 5 24.09 -14.90 -8.81
N THR A 6 24.12 -15.33 -10.07
CA THR A 6 23.82 -14.45 -11.22
C THR A 6 22.41 -13.86 -11.16
N HIS A 7 21.41 -14.66 -10.77
CA HIS A 7 20.01 -14.20 -10.65
C HIS A 7 19.78 -13.17 -9.54
N LEU A 8 20.75 -12.95 -8.64
CA LEU A 8 20.67 -11.93 -7.59
C LEU A 8 21.42 -10.65 -7.96
N GLN A 9 22.13 -10.60 -9.09
CA GLN A 9 22.91 -9.44 -9.51
C GLN A 9 22.04 -8.21 -9.71
N GLU A 10 21.03 -8.32 -10.57
CA GLU A 10 20.11 -7.22 -10.85
C GLU A 10 19.35 -6.73 -9.59
N PRO A 11 18.73 -7.60 -8.77
CA PRO A 11 18.10 -7.16 -7.52
C PRO A 11 19.08 -6.50 -6.53
N PHE A 12 20.30 -7.03 -6.42
CA PHE A 12 21.32 -6.44 -5.56
C PHE A 12 21.77 -5.07 -6.07
N GLU A 13 21.91 -4.89 -7.38
CA GLU A 13 22.26 -3.60 -7.97
C GLU A 13 21.17 -2.56 -7.72
N ALA A 14 19.90 -2.92 -7.92
CA ALA A 14 18.77 -2.07 -7.59
C ALA A 14 18.78 -1.66 -6.11
N PHE A 15 19.00 -2.62 -5.21
CA PHE A 15 19.17 -2.36 -3.78
C PHE A 15 20.36 -1.43 -3.49
N TRP A 16 21.52 -1.70 -4.10
CA TRP A 16 22.77 -0.99 -3.84
C TRP A 16 22.77 0.45 -4.33
N GLN A 17 22.01 0.73 -5.39
CA GLN A 17 21.83 2.08 -5.92
C GLN A 17 21.00 2.96 -4.98
N VAL A 18 19.97 2.41 -4.34
CA VAL A 18 19.03 3.19 -3.52
C VAL A 18 19.43 3.27 -2.05
N PHE A 19 20.18 2.29 -1.52
CA PHE A 19 20.50 2.24 -0.10
C PHE A 19 21.36 3.45 0.32
N PRO A 20 21.05 4.12 1.46
CA PRO A 20 21.87 5.21 1.96
C PRO A 20 23.15 4.62 2.57
N ARG A 21 24.29 4.84 1.90
CA ARG A 21 25.57 4.16 2.23
C ARG A 21 26.50 5.04 3.04
N ARG A 22 27.30 4.37 3.87
CA ARG A 22 28.44 4.93 4.60
C ARG A 22 29.72 4.80 3.80
N PRO A 23 30.74 5.65 4.06
CA PRO A 23 32.07 5.46 3.49
C PRO A 23 32.71 4.10 3.80
N GLN A 24 32.32 3.47 4.92
CA GLN A 24 32.84 2.16 5.35
C GLN A 24 32.15 0.96 4.68
N ASP A 25 31.09 1.17 3.89
CA ASP A 25 30.34 0.08 3.27
C ASP A 25 31.16 -0.63 2.19
N ARG A 26 31.23 -1.95 2.30
CA ARG A 26 31.98 -2.80 1.36
C ARG A 26 31.01 -3.64 0.52
N PRO A 27 31.00 -3.49 -0.82
CA PRO A 27 30.09 -4.24 -1.70
C PRO A 27 30.15 -5.76 -1.50
N GLY A 28 31.33 -6.32 -1.24
CA GLY A 28 31.48 -7.76 -0.99
C GLY A 28 30.76 -8.24 0.27
N LYS A 29 30.81 -7.47 1.36
CA LYS A 29 30.08 -7.80 2.60
C LYS A 29 28.57 -7.61 2.45
N ALA A 30 28.17 -6.58 1.72
CA ALA A 30 26.76 -6.33 1.40
C ALA A 30 26.17 -7.45 0.53
N ARG A 31 26.88 -7.90 -0.51
CA ARG A 31 26.47 -9.04 -1.35
C ARG A 31 26.28 -10.31 -0.54
N ALA A 32 27.20 -10.60 0.38
CA ALA A 32 27.10 -11.78 1.25
C ALA A 32 25.87 -11.70 2.18
N ALA A 33 25.63 -10.54 2.79
CA ALA A 33 24.45 -10.33 3.64
C ALA A 33 23.14 -10.37 2.85
N PHE A 34 23.12 -9.81 1.65
CA PHE A 34 21.96 -9.83 0.75
C PHE A 34 21.62 -11.25 0.32
N ALA A 35 22.60 -12.02 -0.14
CA ALA A 35 22.41 -13.43 -0.48
C ALA A 35 21.94 -14.26 0.72
N LYS A 36 22.43 -13.96 1.93
CA LYS A 36 21.98 -14.62 3.16
C LYS A 36 20.51 -14.32 3.48
N ALA A 37 20.08 -13.07 3.35
CA ALA A 37 18.67 -12.69 3.55
C ALA A 37 17.75 -13.39 2.54
N VAL A 38 18.16 -13.45 1.26
CA VAL A 38 17.39 -14.15 0.22
C VAL A 38 17.35 -15.66 0.47
N ALA A 39 18.46 -16.27 0.89
CA ALA A 39 18.51 -17.68 1.25
C ALA A 39 17.64 -18.01 2.48
N ALA A 40 17.35 -17.02 3.33
CA ALA A 40 16.42 -17.14 4.45
C ALA A 40 14.94 -16.95 4.05
N GLY A 41 14.65 -16.74 2.75
CA GLY A 41 13.29 -16.64 2.22
C GLY A 41 12.80 -15.22 1.96
N VAL A 42 13.65 -14.20 2.13
CA VAL A 42 13.26 -12.81 1.85
C VAL A 42 13.28 -12.55 0.34
N ASP A 43 12.22 -11.95 -0.21
CA ASP A 43 12.18 -11.56 -1.62
C ASP A 43 13.31 -10.54 -1.94
N PRO A 44 14.19 -10.82 -2.90
CA PRO A 44 15.27 -9.90 -3.29
C PRO A 44 14.76 -8.55 -3.82
N HIS A 45 13.58 -8.51 -4.46
CA HIS A 45 13.01 -7.24 -4.93
C HIS A 45 12.38 -6.45 -3.77
N PHE A 46 11.76 -7.13 -2.81
CA PHE A 46 11.31 -6.51 -1.56
C PHE A 46 12.44 -5.81 -0.81
N LEU A 47 13.63 -6.42 -0.72
CA LEU A 47 14.80 -5.78 -0.10
C LEU A 47 15.16 -4.44 -0.75
N ALA A 48 15.10 -4.33 -2.08
CA ALA A 48 15.36 -3.08 -2.79
C ALA A 48 14.27 -2.01 -2.49
N ARG A 49 13.00 -2.41 -2.42
CA ARG A 49 11.89 -1.51 -2.06
C ARG A 49 12.00 -1.02 -0.61
N ALA A 50 12.31 -1.92 0.32
CA ALA A 50 12.55 -1.58 1.73
C ALA A 50 13.74 -0.61 1.88
N ALA A 51 14.83 -0.84 1.14
CA ALA A 51 15.99 0.06 1.12
C ALA A 51 15.65 1.47 0.62
N ALA A 52 14.82 1.59 -0.42
CA ALA A 52 14.38 2.89 -0.92
C ALA A 52 13.58 3.68 0.12
N ARG A 53 12.72 3.01 0.89
CA ARG A 53 11.96 3.63 2.00
C ARG A 53 12.88 4.03 3.14
N TYR A 54 13.84 3.18 3.47
CA TYR A 54 14.85 3.51 4.45
C TYR A 54 15.64 4.77 4.04
N ALA A 55 16.04 4.86 2.77
CA ALA A 55 16.70 6.05 2.23
C ALA A 55 15.85 7.31 2.34
N ALA A 56 14.55 7.21 2.05
CA ALA A 56 13.61 8.32 2.18
C ALA A 56 13.48 8.80 3.63
N GLU A 57 13.43 7.87 4.59
CA GLU A 57 13.37 8.18 6.02
C GLU A 57 14.66 8.85 6.51
N CYS A 58 15.83 8.34 6.13
CA CYS A 58 17.12 8.96 6.44
C CYS A 58 17.20 10.40 5.90
N LYS A 59 16.71 10.62 4.67
CA LYS A 59 16.64 11.96 4.07
C LYS A 59 15.71 12.88 4.85
N ARG A 60 14.55 12.39 5.29
CA ARG A 60 13.57 13.14 6.09
C ARG A 60 14.14 13.56 7.44
N LEU A 61 14.86 12.64 8.10
CA LEU A 61 15.51 12.88 9.40
C LEU A 61 16.83 13.64 9.29
N LYS A 62 17.31 13.92 8.08
CA LYS A 62 18.63 14.51 7.80
C LYS A 62 19.76 13.72 8.51
N SER A 63 19.66 12.39 8.50
CA SER A 63 20.63 11.52 9.15
C SER A 63 22.01 11.67 8.50
N GLU A 64 23.04 11.91 9.30
CA GLU A 64 24.40 11.94 8.76
C GLU A 64 24.87 10.53 8.41
N PRO A 65 25.61 10.34 7.30
CA PRO A 65 26.06 9.02 6.87
C PRO A 65 26.85 8.24 7.93
N LEU A 66 27.56 8.92 8.84
CA LEU A 66 28.34 8.26 9.91
C LEU A 66 27.47 7.60 10.99
N PHE A 67 26.19 7.96 11.09
CA PHE A 67 25.25 7.39 12.06
C PHE A 67 24.32 6.34 11.45
N LEU A 68 24.40 6.11 10.14
CA LEU A 68 23.67 5.00 9.51
C LEU A 68 24.26 3.66 9.98
N PRO A 69 23.49 2.57 10.04
CA PRO A 69 24.05 1.24 10.14
C PRO A 69 24.84 0.92 8.86
N LEU A 70 25.84 0.04 8.98
CA LEU A 70 26.45 -0.56 7.78
C LEU A 70 25.41 -1.39 7.04
N VAL A 71 25.48 -1.45 5.71
CA VAL A 71 24.55 -2.20 4.86
C VAL A 71 24.43 -3.65 5.32
N SER A 72 25.56 -4.29 5.62
CA SER A 72 25.57 -5.67 6.10
C SER A 72 24.91 -5.83 7.47
N THR A 73 25.03 -4.83 8.35
CA THR A 73 24.40 -4.84 9.68
C THR A 73 22.89 -4.69 9.52
N TRP A 74 22.43 -3.70 8.75
CA TRP A 74 21.01 -3.50 8.46
C TRP A 74 20.35 -4.75 7.85
N LEU A 75 21.03 -5.45 6.95
CA LEU A 75 20.52 -6.71 6.37
C LEU A 75 20.50 -7.87 7.37
N ASN A 76 21.52 -8.00 8.22
CA ASN A 76 21.61 -9.09 9.20
C ASN A 76 20.61 -8.92 10.36
N ASP A 77 20.33 -7.68 10.74
CA ASP A 77 19.44 -7.33 11.85
C ASP A 77 17.97 -7.24 11.40
N ALA A 78 17.64 -7.79 10.23
CA ALA A 78 16.32 -7.74 9.62
C ALA A 78 15.74 -6.32 9.50
N GLY A 79 16.58 -5.31 9.28
CA GLY A 79 16.17 -3.90 9.19
C GLY A 79 15.11 -3.63 8.11
N HIS A 80 15.01 -4.50 7.10
CA HIS A 80 13.97 -4.46 6.06
C HIS A 80 12.55 -4.66 6.62
N GLU A 81 12.37 -5.37 7.73
CA GLU A 81 11.06 -5.60 8.35
C GLU A 81 10.42 -4.31 8.88
N SER A 82 11.23 -3.32 9.23
CA SER A 82 10.76 -1.98 9.65
C SER A 82 10.29 -1.12 8.47
N TYR A 83 10.54 -1.56 7.23
CA TYR A 83 10.19 -0.85 6.00
C TYR A 83 9.38 -1.76 5.07
N PRO A 84 8.25 -2.31 5.55
CA PRO A 84 7.41 -3.17 4.74
C PRO A 84 6.98 -2.42 3.48
N ASP A 85 6.57 -3.17 2.46
CA ASP A 85 5.79 -2.55 1.41
C ASP A 85 4.61 -1.84 2.08
N PRO A 86 4.31 -0.57 1.71
CA PRO A 86 3.05 0.01 2.11
C PRO A 86 2.06 -1.05 1.69
N VAL A 87 1.24 -1.50 2.65
CA VAL A 87 0.21 -2.48 2.34
C VAL A 87 -0.53 -1.87 1.17
N GLU A 88 -0.24 -2.36 -0.04
CA GLU A 88 -1.15 -2.20 -1.14
C GLU A 88 -2.32 -2.93 -0.58
N ARG A 89 -3.27 -2.16 -0.04
CA ARG A 89 -4.63 -2.60 0.02
C ARG A 89 -4.88 -2.90 -1.44
N HIS A 90 -4.71 -4.16 -1.80
CA HIS A 90 -5.25 -4.73 -3.00
C HIS A 90 -6.72 -4.47 -2.82
N LEU A 91 -7.13 -3.31 -3.31
CA LEU A 91 -8.48 -3.00 -3.58
C LEU A 91 -8.70 -3.93 -4.74
N THR A 92 -9.25 -5.10 -4.44
CA THR A 92 -9.81 -6.00 -5.43
C THR A 92 -10.85 -5.16 -6.16
N ILE A 93 -10.40 -4.43 -7.18
CA ILE A 93 -11.28 -4.06 -8.27
C ILE A 93 -11.38 -5.37 -9.03
N ASP A 94 -12.33 -6.19 -8.59
CA ASP A 94 -12.73 -7.36 -9.34
C ASP A 94 -13.39 -6.84 -10.62
N LYS A 95 -12.59 -6.70 -11.68
CA LYS A 95 -13.05 -6.31 -13.01
C LYS A 95 -13.51 -7.50 -13.83
N SER A 96 -13.74 -8.67 -13.21
CA SER A 96 -13.98 -9.90 -13.95
C SER A 96 -15.03 -10.82 -13.32
N ALA A 97 -16.25 -10.32 -13.16
CA ALA A 97 -17.46 -11.12 -13.43
C ALA A 97 -18.67 -10.19 -13.52
N SER A 98 -19.56 -10.47 -14.46
CA SER A 98 -20.81 -9.75 -14.70
C SER A 98 -21.87 -9.88 -13.59
N GLN A 99 -21.47 -10.01 -12.32
CA GLN A 99 -22.31 -9.99 -11.12
C GLN A 99 -21.48 -9.50 -9.92
N ASP A 100 -21.32 -8.18 -9.77
CA ASP A 100 -20.73 -7.62 -8.56
C ASP A 100 -21.84 -7.51 -7.49
N PRO A 101 -21.73 -8.17 -6.32
CA PRO A 101 -22.66 -7.99 -5.20
C PRO A 101 -22.87 -6.52 -4.80
N LEU A 102 -21.97 -5.62 -5.21
CA LEU A 102 -22.11 -4.18 -5.07
C LEU A 102 -23.31 -3.64 -5.85
N TYR A 103 -23.41 -3.91 -7.15
CA TYR A 103 -24.48 -3.35 -7.99
C TYR A 103 -25.84 -3.93 -7.59
N ASP A 104 -25.89 -5.22 -7.25
CA ASP A 104 -27.12 -5.86 -6.76
C ASP A 104 -27.63 -5.18 -5.47
N ARG A 105 -26.73 -4.84 -4.54
CA ARG A 105 -27.09 -4.12 -3.31
C ARG A 105 -27.54 -2.69 -3.58
N LEU A 106 -26.86 -1.97 -4.48
CA LEU A 106 -27.22 -0.59 -4.84
C LEU A 106 -28.59 -0.57 -5.54
N MET A 107 -28.84 -1.50 -6.46
CA MET A 107 -30.13 -1.66 -7.14
C MET A 107 -31.25 -2.08 -6.18
N ALA A 108 -30.98 -3.00 -5.24
CA ALA A 108 -31.93 -3.37 -4.19
C ALA A 108 -32.27 -2.20 -3.26
N ALA A 109 -31.39 -1.20 -3.15
CA ALA A 109 -31.63 0.05 -2.43
C ALA A 109 -32.28 1.15 -3.28
N GLY A 110 -32.56 0.89 -4.57
CA GLY A 110 -33.27 1.80 -5.47
C GLY A 110 -32.39 2.63 -6.39
N ILE A 111 -31.07 2.39 -6.44
CA ILE A 111 -30.17 3.10 -7.36
C ILE A 111 -30.20 2.41 -8.73
N GLU A 112 -30.55 3.16 -9.77
CA GLU A 112 -30.55 2.66 -11.15
C GLU A 112 -29.17 2.16 -11.58
N GLU A 113 -29.13 1.06 -12.35
CA GLU A 113 -27.89 0.41 -12.79
C GLU A 113 -26.94 1.37 -13.52
N ALA A 114 -27.47 2.26 -14.38
CA ALA A 114 -26.66 3.24 -15.10
C ALA A 114 -25.99 4.25 -14.15
N SER A 115 -26.73 4.71 -13.13
CA SER A 115 -26.19 5.59 -12.09
C SER A 115 -25.18 4.85 -11.21
N ALA A 116 -25.46 3.59 -10.88
CA ALA A 116 -24.58 2.73 -10.11
C ALA A 116 -23.22 2.57 -10.82
N ARG A 117 -23.24 2.20 -12.11
CA ARG A 117 -22.02 2.04 -12.93
C ARG A 117 -21.27 3.36 -13.09
N ALA A 118 -21.96 4.46 -13.38
CA ALA A 118 -21.34 5.75 -13.66
C ALA A 118 -20.63 6.37 -12.44
N TRP A 119 -21.24 6.25 -11.25
CA TRP A 119 -20.76 6.96 -10.06
C TRP A 119 -20.02 6.05 -9.07
N PHE A 120 -20.36 4.77 -9.02
CA PHE A 120 -19.80 3.84 -8.03
C PHE A 120 -18.80 2.83 -8.62
N GLY A 121 -18.73 2.69 -9.95
CA GLY A 121 -17.83 1.72 -10.59
C GLY A 121 -16.32 1.98 -10.39
N HIS A 122 -15.97 3.16 -9.89
CA HIS A 122 -14.60 3.51 -9.49
C HIS A 122 -14.48 3.87 -8.00
N SER A 123 -15.52 3.58 -7.21
CA SER A 123 -15.56 3.83 -5.79
C SER A 123 -15.37 2.52 -5.01
N GLN A 124 -14.79 2.61 -3.82
CA GLN A 124 -14.53 1.45 -2.97
C GLN A 124 -15.31 1.55 -1.68
N PHE A 125 -15.74 0.41 -1.17
CA PHE A 125 -16.61 0.32 -0.01
C PHE A 125 -15.98 -0.58 1.05
N ALA A 126 -15.91 -0.09 2.28
CA ALA A 126 -15.43 -0.87 3.42
C ALA A 126 -16.28 -0.59 4.65
N VAL A 127 -16.69 -1.64 5.37
CA VAL A 127 -17.36 -1.47 6.67
C VAL A 127 -16.32 -1.60 7.77
N GLU A 128 -16.08 -0.53 8.50
CA GLU A 128 -15.18 -0.49 9.65
C GLU A 128 -15.99 -0.29 10.94
N LYS A 129 -15.56 -0.92 12.04
CA LYS A 129 -16.08 -0.60 13.37
C LYS A 129 -15.30 0.59 13.92
N ARG A 130 -15.94 1.74 14.07
CA ARG A 130 -15.33 2.92 14.69
C ARG A 130 -16.15 3.30 15.92
N ASP A 131 -15.50 3.32 17.08
CA ASP A 131 -16.14 3.54 18.38
C ASP A 131 -17.29 2.56 18.66
N GLY A 132 -17.14 1.30 18.21
CA GLY A 132 -18.17 0.26 18.34
C GLY A 132 -19.32 0.36 17.34
N VAL A 133 -19.37 1.40 16.49
CA VAL A 133 -20.44 1.60 15.50
C VAL A 133 -19.98 1.13 14.11
N PRO A 134 -20.72 0.22 13.43
CA PRO A 134 -20.43 -0.14 12.05
C PRO A 134 -20.61 1.08 11.15
N THR A 135 -19.53 1.44 10.46
CA THR A 135 -19.42 2.65 9.64
C THR A 135 -18.97 2.25 8.25
N LEU A 136 -19.76 2.58 7.24
CA LEU A 136 -19.37 2.40 5.85
C LEU A 136 -18.42 3.52 5.44
N ILE A 137 -17.34 3.17 4.77
CA ILE A 137 -16.40 4.11 4.16
C ILE A 137 -16.50 3.93 2.65
N VAL A 138 -16.89 5.02 1.97
CA VAL A 138 -16.97 5.12 0.53
C VAL A 138 -15.77 5.93 0.04
N ARG A 139 -14.78 5.27 -0.55
CA ARG A 139 -13.61 5.93 -1.14
C ARG A 139 -13.87 6.18 -2.61
N ALA A 140 -14.16 7.42 -2.97
CA ALA A 140 -14.39 7.83 -4.34
C ALA A 140 -13.07 8.15 -5.06
N ALA A 141 -13.11 8.13 -6.40
CA ALA A 141 -11.95 8.48 -7.23
C ALA A 141 -11.45 9.92 -7.01
N ASN A 142 -12.36 10.86 -6.70
CA ASN A 142 -12.04 12.25 -6.43
C ASN A 142 -13.16 12.90 -5.58
N LYS A 143 -12.90 14.13 -5.10
CA LYS A 143 -13.83 14.90 -4.28
C LYS A 143 -15.20 15.07 -4.93
N PHE A 144 -15.25 15.39 -6.22
CA PHE A 144 -16.51 15.63 -6.94
C PHE A 144 -17.40 14.39 -6.94
N VAL A 145 -16.82 13.21 -7.17
CA VAL A 145 -17.56 11.93 -7.09
C VAL A 145 -18.02 11.66 -5.66
N ALA A 146 -17.16 11.88 -4.65
CA ALA A 146 -17.53 11.71 -3.23
C ALA A 146 -18.72 12.60 -2.84
N ASP A 147 -18.65 13.89 -3.18
CA ASP A 147 -19.71 14.85 -2.89
C ASP A 147 -21.00 14.49 -3.62
N THR A 148 -20.92 14.15 -4.91
CA THR A 148 -22.09 13.80 -5.71
C THR A 148 -22.79 12.56 -5.14
N ILE A 149 -22.02 11.54 -4.74
CA ILE A 149 -22.60 10.34 -4.12
C ILE A 149 -23.28 10.69 -2.81
N ARG A 150 -22.60 11.46 -1.95
CA ARG A 150 -23.16 11.89 -0.67
C ARG A 150 -24.43 12.71 -0.83
N GLU A 151 -24.51 13.59 -1.81
CA GLU A 151 -25.67 14.47 -2.00
C GLU A 151 -26.86 13.73 -2.61
N ARG A 152 -26.61 12.79 -3.52
CA ARG A 152 -27.67 12.17 -4.32
C ARG A 152 -28.13 10.81 -3.81
N TRP A 153 -27.26 10.07 -3.12
CA TRP A 153 -27.50 8.65 -2.80
C TRP A 153 -27.12 8.25 -1.37
N ASP A 154 -26.94 9.19 -0.43
CA ASP A 154 -26.54 8.84 0.95
C ASP A 154 -27.56 7.96 1.68
N ALA A 155 -28.86 8.17 1.44
CA ALA A 155 -29.92 7.37 2.05
C ALA A 155 -29.90 5.92 1.53
N GLU A 156 -29.77 5.76 0.22
CA GLU A 156 -29.73 4.49 -0.50
C GLU A 156 -28.44 3.74 -0.15
N VAL A 157 -27.31 4.43 -0.04
CA VAL A 157 -26.03 3.85 0.41
C VAL A 157 -26.12 3.38 1.87
N ARG A 158 -26.78 4.12 2.76
CA ARG A 158 -27.04 3.65 4.14
C ARG A 158 -27.92 2.42 4.16
N GLN A 159 -28.98 2.41 3.34
CA GLN A 159 -29.91 1.29 3.23
C GLN A 159 -29.21 0.03 2.69
N ALA A 160 -28.42 0.16 1.63
CA ALA A 160 -27.72 -0.96 0.99
C ALA A 160 -26.74 -1.69 1.93
N TRP A 161 -26.13 -1.00 2.90
CA TRP A 161 -25.23 -1.61 3.90
C TRP A 161 -25.83 -1.71 5.31
N GLN A 162 -27.08 -1.29 5.51
CA GLN A 162 -27.76 -1.24 6.81
C GLN A 162 -26.93 -0.56 7.90
N VAL A 163 -26.22 0.53 7.55
CA VAL A 163 -25.36 1.28 8.47
C VAL A 163 -25.98 2.61 8.88
N LYS A 164 -25.70 3.03 10.12
CA LYS A 164 -26.12 4.35 10.62
C LYS A 164 -25.13 5.47 10.26
N ARG A 165 -23.89 5.14 9.88
CA ARG A 165 -22.84 6.11 9.57
C ARG A 165 -22.14 5.75 8.28
N VAL A 166 -21.97 6.75 7.41
CA VAL A 166 -21.20 6.67 6.16
C VAL A 166 -20.18 7.80 6.14
N ILE A 167 -18.96 7.48 5.72
CA ILE A 167 -17.86 8.44 5.54
C ILE A 167 -17.45 8.40 4.07
N TYR A 168 -17.40 9.56 3.43
CA TYR A 168 -16.95 9.71 2.04
C TYR A 168 -15.51 10.24 2.05
N ASP A 169 -14.62 9.53 1.37
CA ASP A 169 -13.18 9.77 1.37
C ASP A 169 -12.66 9.80 -0.09
N TRP A 170 -11.54 10.47 -0.34
CA TRP A 170 -10.91 10.57 -1.67
C TRP A 170 -9.42 10.88 -1.57
N PRO A 171 -8.63 10.61 -2.63
CA PRO A 171 -7.19 10.89 -2.62
C PRO A 171 -6.93 12.39 -2.48
N GLY A 172 -6.28 12.80 -1.39
CA GLY A 172 -5.88 14.19 -1.15
C GLY A 172 -6.76 15.00 -0.20
N GLY A 173 -7.74 14.41 0.50
CA GLY A 173 -8.53 15.18 1.47
C GLY A 173 -9.58 14.43 2.27
N GLY A 174 -9.21 13.38 2.99
CA GLY A 174 -10.12 12.70 3.93
C GLY A 174 -10.08 13.31 5.34
N LYS A 175 -10.66 14.50 5.55
CA LYS A 175 -11.10 14.97 6.88
C LYS A 175 -12.20 16.03 6.76
N SER A 176 -13.41 15.67 7.17
CA SER A 176 -14.20 16.39 8.18
C SER A 176 -15.39 15.53 8.60
#